data_AF-A0A142CWM2-F1
#
_entry.id   AF-A0A142CWM2-F1
#
_cell.length_a   1.000
_cell.length_b   1.000
_cell.length_c   1.000
_cell.angle_alpha   90.00
_cell.angle_beta   90.00
_cell.angle_gamma   90.00
#
_symmetry.space_group_name_H-M   'P 1'
#
loop_
_entity.id
_entity.type
_entity.pdbx_description
1 polymer ?
#
loop_
_entity_poly.entity_id
_entity_poly.type
_entity_poly.pdbx_seq_one_letter_code
_entity_poly.pdbx_strand_id
1 'polypeptide(L)'
;MVYYAHGTTPVIFGLLISLYYFSIPAALALWFALSKPYISKGDYRLKRLAVLLLLAFFVTSLAGEQAIDKYLYIHSPVSPEFCLSSSCVTSFEPLQRYHVDTENLEELGIPSYGPMWVYFLNDVGPTHSLGLNKRLEALVVVRPLLLLPVVEVNSYEISRGGKIIGRDRFYVVWPISPGNVLTERFDFEFTVIIVTGGGVGA
;
A
#
# COMPACT_ATOMS: atom_id res chain seq x y z
N MET A 1 23.79 5.22 -7.57
CA MET A 1 23.43 4.79 -6.21
C MET A 1 22.20 5.59 -5.78
N VAL A 2 20.99 5.12 -6.09
CA VAL A 2 19.72 5.85 -5.83
C VAL A 2 18.78 5.04 -4.93
N TYR A 3 18.95 3.72 -4.85
CA TYR A 3 18.12 2.83 -4.01
C TYR A 3 18.16 3.12 -2.50
N TYR A 4 19.24 3.68 -1.96
CA TYR A 4 19.34 4.00 -0.53
C TYR A 4 18.50 5.20 -0.09
N ALA A 5 18.12 6.09 -1.00
CA ALA A 5 17.23 7.21 -0.70
C ALA A 5 15.78 6.75 -0.42
N HIS A 6 15.44 5.53 -0.86
CA HIS A 6 14.13 4.90 -0.68
C HIS A 6 14.09 3.91 0.50
N GLY A 7 15.20 3.79 1.26
CA GLY A 7 15.30 2.89 2.40
C GLY A 7 14.47 3.36 3.60
N THR A 8 13.95 2.41 4.37
CA THR A 8 13.25 2.67 5.65
C THR A 8 14.13 2.28 6.84
N THR A 9 13.82 2.77 8.03
CA THR A 9 14.51 2.33 9.24
C THR A 9 13.84 1.09 9.83
N PRO A 10 14.59 0.23 10.56
CA PRO A 10 13.98 -0.92 11.25
C PRO A 10 12.87 -0.51 12.21
N VAL A 11 13.01 0.66 12.83
CA VAL A 11 12.02 1.21 13.78
C VAL A 11 10.73 1.57 13.07
N ILE A 12 10.80 2.29 11.95
CA ILE A 12 9.60 2.71 11.20
C ILE A 12 8.91 1.48 10.62
N PHE A 13 9.64 0.61 9.93
CA PHE A 13 9.04 -0.57 9.32
C PHE A 13 8.49 -1.54 10.36
N GLY A 14 9.24 -1.77 11.44
CA GLY A 14 8.80 -2.60 12.56
C GLY A 14 7.53 -2.06 13.23
N LEU A 15 7.43 -0.73 13.42
CA LEU A 15 6.21 -0.10 13.94
C LEU A 15 5.03 -0.27 12.99
N LEU A 16 5.20 -0.02 11.69
CA LEU A 16 4.14 -0.18 10.70
C LEU A 16 3.61 -1.61 10.66
N ILE A 17 4.51 -2.60 10.59
CA ILE A 17 4.16 -4.03 10.61
C ILE A 17 3.47 -4.39 11.93
N SER A 18 3.96 -3.87 13.07
CA SER A 18 3.34 -4.11 14.37
C SER A 18 1.92 -3.55 14.44
N LEU A 19 1.71 -2.31 13.99
CA LEU A 19 0.38 -1.71 13.91
C LEU A 19 -0.53 -2.47 12.95
N TYR A 20 -0.01 -2.89 11.79
CA TYR A 20 -0.78 -3.67 10.83
C TYR A 20 -1.30 -4.97 11.44
N TYR A 21 -0.42 -5.79 12.04
CA TYR A 21 -0.80 -7.11 12.56
C TYR A 21 -1.50 -7.08 13.91
N PHE A 22 -1.11 -6.19 14.82
CA PHE A 22 -1.54 -6.26 16.22
C PHE A 22 -2.67 -5.28 16.60
N SER A 23 -3.05 -4.32 15.76
CA SER A 23 -4.12 -3.36 16.13
C SER A 23 -5.47 -4.04 16.42
N ILE A 24 -5.89 -5.00 15.59
CA ILE A 24 -7.15 -5.73 15.79
C ILE A 24 -7.07 -6.65 17.03
N PRO A 25 -6.05 -7.53 17.18
CA PRO A 25 -5.87 -8.30 18.41
C PRO A 25 -5.81 -7.44 19.68
N ALA A 26 -5.11 -6.30 19.65
CA ALA A 26 -5.01 -5.39 20.77
C ALA A 26 -6.37 -4.77 21.13
N ALA A 27 -7.18 -4.38 20.14
CA ALA A 27 -8.53 -3.88 20.38
C ALA A 27 -9.45 -4.93 21.02
N LEU A 28 -9.34 -6.20 20.59
CA LEU A 28 -10.08 -7.32 21.20
C LEU A 28 -9.64 -7.57 22.65
N ALA A 29 -8.34 -7.62 22.90
CA ALA A 29 -7.78 -7.81 24.24
C ALA A 29 -8.17 -6.67 25.19
N LEU A 30 -8.09 -5.42 24.70
CA LEU A 30 -8.49 -4.23 25.45
C LEU A 30 -9.99 -4.25 25.77
N TRP A 31 -10.84 -4.57 24.78
CA TRP A 31 -12.28 -4.73 25.01
C TRP A 31 -12.57 -5.79 26.08
N PHE A 32 -11.92 -6.96 25.99
CA PHE A 32 -12.11 -8.04 26.94
C PHE A 32 -11.69 -7.64 28.36
N ALA A 33 -10.52 -7.03 28.51
CA ALA A 33 -10.02 -6.55 29.81
C ALA A 33 -10.98 -5.54 30.46
N LEU A 34 -11.50 -4.61 29.66
CA LEU A 34 -12.40 -3.55 30.13
C LEU A 34 -13.83 -4.03 30.39
N SER A 35 -14.25 -5.11 29.73
CA SER A 35 -15.62 -5.64 29.80
C SER A 35 -15.72 -6.86 30.71
N LYS A 36 -14.61 -7.43 31.18
CA LYS A 36 -14.54 -8.59 32.09
C LYS A 36 -15.55 -8.57 33.25
N PRO A 37 -15.72 -7.48 34.03
CA PRO A 37 -16.69 -7.47 35.14
C PRO A 37 -18.16 -7.39 34.71
N TYR A 38 -18.43 -7.04 33.45
CA TYR A 38 -19.76 -6.95 32.86
C TYR A 38 -20.15 -8.22 32.11
N ILE A 39 -19.17 -8.88 31.46
CA ILE A 39 -19.33 -10.16 30.77
C ILE A 39 -19.84 -11.24 31.74
N SER A 40 -19.34 -11.28 32.98
CA SER A 40 -19.82 -12.21 34.01
C SER A 40 -21.29 -11.99 34.40
N LYS A 41 -21.87 -10.84 34.05
CA LYS A 41 -23.27 -10.47 34.28
C LYS A 41 -24.11 -10.53 33.00
N GLY A 42 -23.56 -11.01 31.89
CA GLY A 42 -24.23 -11.09 30.59
C GLY A 42 -24.30 -9.76 29.81
N ASP A 43 -23.66 -8.69 30.28
CA ASP A 43 -23.58 -7.40 29.56
C ASP A 43 -22.23 -7.28 28.82
N TYR A 44 -22.26 -7.56 27.52
CA TYR A 44 -21.07 -7.61 26.67
C TYR A 44 -20.59 -6.25 26.15
N ARG A 45 -21.35 -5.16 26.40
CA ARG A 45 -21.00 -3.80 25.95
C ARG A 45 -20.51 -3.70 24.50
N LEU A 46 -21.25 -4.33 23.58
CA LEU A 46 -20.89 -4.45 22.16
C LEU A 46 -20.64 -3.11 21.45
N LYS A 47 -21.27 -2.02 21.90
CA LYS A 47 -21.00 -0.67 21.37
C LYS A 47 -19.54 -0.26 21.56
N ARG A 48 -18.93 -0.62 22.69
CA ARG A 48 -17.52 -0.33 22.98
C ARG A 48 -16.60 -1.17 22.10
N LEU A 49 -16.95 -2.44 21.88
CA LEU A 49 -16.23 -3.31 20.95
C LEU A 49 -16.25 -2.71 19.53
N ALA A 50 -17.42 -2.29 19.05
CA ALA A 50 -17.57 -1.71 17.72
C ALA A 50 -16.69 -0.47 17.53
N VAL A 51 -16.65 0.44 18.51
CA VAL A 51 -15.78 1.64 18.47
C VAL A 51 -14.30 1.25 18.46
N LEU A 52 -13.89 0.32 19.31
CA LEU A 52 -12.49 -0.14 19.37
C LEU A 52 -12.07 -0.84 18.07
N LEU A 53 -12.95 -1.65 17.48
CA LEU A 53 -12.69 -2.31 16.20
C LEU A 53 -12.62 -1.30 15.05
N LEU A 54 -13.50 -0.29 15.02
CA LEU A 54 -13.47 0.74 13.99
C LEU A 54 -12.16 1.54 14.04
N LEU A 55 -11.67 1.87 15.24
CA LEU A 55 -10.35 2.49 15.40
C LEU A 55 -9.23 1.55 14.96
N ALA A 56 -9.30 0.27 15.32
CA ALA A 56 -8.31 -0.71 14.89
C ALA A 56 -8.29 -0.90 13.36
N PHE A 57 -9.45 -0.93 12.71
CA PHE A 57 -9.55 -1.04 11.25
C PHE A 57 -8.94 0.18 10.56
N PHE A 58 -9.20 1.37 11.08
CA PHE A 58 -8.59 2.61 10.59
C PHE A 58 -7.06 2.55 10.67
N VAL A 59 -6.51 2.17 11.83
CA VAL A 59 -5.07 2.05 12.05
C VAL A 59 -4.46 0.96 11.16
N THR A 60 -5.09 -0.22 11.08
CA THR A 60 -4.62 -1.33 10.24
C THR A 60 -4.65 -0.97 8.76
N SER A 61 -5.69 -0.29 8.27
CA SER A 61 -5.78 0.12 6.86
C SER A 61 -4.69 1.13 6.49
N LEU A 62 -4.46 2.15 7.33
CA LEU A 62 -3.38 3.12 7.13
C LEU A 62 -1.99 2.49 7.26
N ALA A 63 -1.77 1.63 8.27
CA ALA A 63 -0.50 0.92 8.43
C ALA A 63 -0.23 -0.01 7.24
N GLY A 64 -1.27 -0.64 6.68
CA GLY A 64 -1.17 -1.46 5.49
C GLY A 64 -0.80 -0.65 4.25
N GLU A 65 -1.40 0.53 4.07
CA GLU A 65 -1.05 1.45 2.98
C GLU A 65 0.40 1.92 3.10
N GLN A 66 0.82 2.38 4.28
CA GLN A 66 2.20 2.78 4.54
C GLN A 66 3.20 1.62 4.40
N ALA A 67 2.79 0.38 4.66
CA ALA A 67 3.62 -0.78 4.39
C ALA A 67 3.78 -1.00 2.88
N ILE A 68 2.69 -0.92 2.11
CA ILE A 68 2.69 -1.00 0.64
C ILE A 68 3.58 0.10 0.04
N ASP A 69 3.51 1.33 0.57
CA ASP A 69 4.39 2.43 0.19
C ASP A 69 5.87 2.02 0.24
N LYS A 70 6.32 1.35 1.31
CA LYS A 70 7.72 0.92 1.42
C LYS A 70 8.14 -0.15 0.42
N TYR A 71 7.20 -0.98 -0.04
CA TYR A 71 7.47 -1.94 -1.11
C TYR A 71 7.49 -1.26 -2.48
N LEU A 72 6.50 -0.43 -2.78
CA LEU A 72 6.36 0.21 -4.09
C LEU A 72 7.41 1.29 -4.34
N TYR A 73 7.77 2.06 -3.32
CA TYR A 73 8.59 3.25 -3.48
C TYR A 73 10.01 2.95 -3.98
N ILE A 74 10.55 1.78 -3.66
CA ILE A 74 11.90 1.36 -4.09
C ILE A 74 11.95 1.13 -5.61
N HIS A 75 10.82 0.76 -6.21
CA HIS A 75 10.69 0.48 -7.64
C HIS A 75 10.11 1.67 -8.42
N SER A 76 9.97 2.83 -7.77
CA SER A 76 9.46 4.07 -8.38
C SER A 76 10.61 5.05 -8.60
N PRO A 77 10.93 5.45 -9.85
CA PRO A 77 11.95 6.46 -10.12
C PRO A 77 11.56 7.88 -9.67
N VAL A 78 10.29 8.07 -9.27
CA VAL A 78 9.70 9.35 -8.87
C VAL A 78 9.04 9.22 -7.50
N SER A 79 8.92 10.34 -6.78
CA SER A 79 8.19 10.38 -5.52
C SER A 79 6.70 10.09 -5.72
N PRO A 80 6.05 9.34 -4.82
CA PRO A 80 4.62 9.15 -4.89
C PRO A 80 3.89 10.45 -4.62
N GLU A 81 2.72 10.62 -5.24
CA GLU A 81 1.85 11.77 -5.01
C GLU A 81 0.59 11.35 -4.24
N PHE A 82 0.21 12.17 -3.26
CA PHE A 82 -1.05 12.01 -2.55
C PHE A 82 -2.16 12.77 -3.27
N CYS A 83 -3.21 12.04 -3.65
CA CYS A 83 -4.36 12.56 -4.37
C CYS A 83 -5.67 12.31 -3.62
N LEU A 84 -6.61 13.24 -3.76
CA LEU A 84 -7.98 13.11 -3.22
C LEU A 84 -9.04 12.83 -4.30
N SER A 85 -8.70 13.02 -5.58
CA SER A 85 -9.59 12.85 -6.72
C SER A 85 -8.88 12.22 -7.91
N SER A 86 -9.65 11.63 -8.84
CA SER A 86 -9.12 11.10 -10.11
C SER A 86 -8.41 12.15 -10.95
N SER A 87 -8.87 13.42 -10.91
CA SER A 87 -8.23 14.53 -11.63
C SER A 87 -6.81 14.82 -11.14
N CYS A 88 -6.53 14.61 -9.85
CA CYS A 88 -5.17 14.74 -9.33
C CYS A 88 -4.27 13.63 -9.88
N VAL A 89 -4.80 12.40 -9.97
CA VAL A 89 -4.08 11.25 -10.53
C VAL A 89 -3.70 11.50 -11.98
N THR A 90 -4.61 12.04 -12.80
CA THR A 90 -4.34 12.32 -14.22
C THR A 90 -3.42 13.52 -14.42
N SER A 91 -3.35 14.44 -13.44
CA SER A 91 -2.41 15.55 -13.44
C SER A 91 -1.01 15.21 -12.89
N PHE A 92 -0.79 13.98 -12.43
CA PHE A 92 0.49 13.55 -11.85
C PHE A 92 1.64 13.77 -12.84
N GLU A 93 2.58 14.65 -12.50
CA GLU A 93 3.65 15.11 -13.40
C GLU A 93 4.39 13.99 -14.15
N PRO A 94 4.71 12.83 -13.53
CA PRO A 94 5.34 11.70 -14.21
C PRO A 94 4.52 11.16 -15.39
N LEU A 95 3.18 11.23 -15.37
CA LEU A 95 2.38 10.79 -16.52
C LEU A 95 2.69 11.62 -17.76
N GLN A 96 2.84 12.93 -17.60
CA GLN A 96 3.23 13.83 -18.69
C GLN A 96 4.69 13.59 -19.11
N ARG A 97 5.60 13.42 -18.14
CA ARG A 97 7.03 13.19 -18.37
C ARG A 97 7.31 11.88 -19.13
N TYR A 98 6.53 10.84 -18.86
CA TYR A 98 6.64 9.53 -19.50
C TYR A 98 5.64 9.32 -20.65
N HIS A 99 4.97 10.39 -21.09
CA HIS A 99 4.01 10.38 -22.21
C HIS A 99 2.91 9.32 -22.08
N VAL A 100 2.40 9.14 -20.86
CA VAL A 100 1.30 8.21 -20.59
C VAL A 100 -0.02 8.77 -21.11
N ASP A 101 -0.79 7.95 -21.80
CA ASP A 101 -2.11 8.31 -22.32
C ASP A 101 -3.13 8.43 -21.16
N THR A 102 -3.37 9.68 -20.73
CA THR A 102 -4.28 9.98 -19.61
C THR A 102 -5.75 9.82 -19.98
N GLU A 103 -6.12 9.99 -21.26
CA GLU A 103 -7.50 9.77 -21.71
C GLU A 103 -7.84 8.29 -21.59
N ASN A 104 -6.93 7.42 -22.05
CA ASN A 104 -7.08 5.98 -21.89
C ASN A 104 -7.12 5.54 -20.41
N LEU A 105 -6.38 6.23 -19.54
CA LEU A 105 -6.41 5.96 -18.10
C LEU A 105 -7.78 6.27 -17.47
N GLU A 106 -8.40 7.39 -17.85
CA GLU A 106 -9.75 7.76 -17.38
C GLU A 106 -10.80 6.76 -17.85
N GLU A 107 -10.75 6.33 -19.10
CA GLU A 107 -11.65 5.30 -19.67
C GLU A 107 -11.55 3.96 -18.92
N LEU A 108 -10.34 3.60 -18.49
CA LEU A 108 -10.08 2.37 -17.74
C LEU A 108 -10.54 2.43 -16.27
N GLY A 109 -10.99 3.59 -15.78
CA GLY A 109 -11.74 3.71 -14.53
C GLY A 109 -10.88 3.87 -13.27
N ILE A 110 -10.14 4.97 -13.20
CA ILE A 110 -9.44 5.45 -11.98
C ILE A 110 -10.45 5.65 -10.84
N PRO A 111 -10.09 5.31 -9.58
CA PRO A 111 -10.94 5.65 -8.44
C PRO A 111 -11.23 7.16 -8.39
N SER A 112 -12.51 7.52 -8.30
CA SER A 112 -12.95 8.92 -8.44
C SER A 112 -12.57 9.82 -7.27
N TYR A 113 -12.68 9.30 -6.04
CA TYR A 113 -12.47 10.06 -4.80
C TYR A 113 -11.92 9.20 -3.65
N GLY A 114 -11.25 9.88 -2.71
CA GLY A 114 -10.72 9.33 -1.48
C GLY A 114 -9.21 9.55 -1.34
N PRO A 115 -8.62 9.26 -0.17
CA PRO A 115 -7.17 9.33 0.01
C PRO A 115 -6.49 8.27 -0.86
N MET A 116 -5.66 8.69 -1.79
CA MET A 116 -4.99 7.83 -2.75
C MET A 116 -3.52 8.20 -2.86
N TRP A 117 -2.67 7.19 -2.99
CA TRP A 117 -1.26 7.36 -3.29
C TRP A 117 -0.98 6.82 -4.67
N VAL A 118 -0.32 7.62 -5.48
CA VAL A 118 -0.03 7.32 -6.88
C VAL A 118 1.46 7.04 -7.01
N TYR A 119 1.79 5.88 -7.57
CA TYR A 119 3.16 5.41 -7.81
C TYR A 119 3.35 5.17 -9.30
N PHE A 120 4.47 5.60 -9.85
CA PHE A 120 4.89 5.20 -11.18
C PHE A 120 6.01 4.18 -11.03
N LEU A 121 5.73 2.91 -11.25
CA LEU A 121 6.71 1.84 -11.16
C LEU A 121 7.47 1.73 -12.47
N ASN A 122 8.81 1.76 -12.42
CA ASN A 122 9.67 1.54 -13.57
C ASN A 122 11.00 0.93 -13.10
N ASP A 123 11.04 -0.40 -13.08
CA ASP A 123 12.22 -1.14 -12.63
C ASP A 123 12.42 -2.43 -13.43
N VAL A 124 13.63 -2.98 -13.39
CA VAL A 124 13.99 -4.28 -13.98
C VAL A 124 14.49 -5.19 -12.88
N GLY A 125 13.82 -6.33 -12.72
CA GLY A 125 14.12 -7.27 -11.65
C GLY A 125 13.65 -8.68 -11.99
N PRO A 126 14.01 -9.66 -11.16
CA PRO A 126 13.63 -11.05 -11.38
C PRO A 126 12.12 -11.24 -11.17
N THR A 127 11.51 -12.02 -12.06
CA THR A 127 10.15 -12.54 -11.86
C THR A 127 10.13 -13.48 -10.68
N HIS A 128 9.05 -13.45 -9.90
CA HIS A 128 8.89 -14.36 -8.76
C HIS A 128 8.74 -15.83 -9.21
N SER A 129 8.06 -16.07 -10.32
CA SER A 129 7.75 -17.42 -10.83
C SER A 129 8.95 -18.13 -11.46
N LEU A 130 9.72 -17.44 -12.30
CA LEU A 130 10.75 -18.02 -13.16
C LEU A 130 12.18 -17.50 -12.88
N GLY A 131 12.33 -16.50 -12.02
CA GLY A 131 13.62 -15.83 -11.77
C GLY A 131 14.22 -15.10 -12.98
N LEU A 132 13.46 -14.90 -14.06
CA LEU A 132 13.89 -14.21 -15.27
C LEU A 132 13.72 -12.71 -15.12
N ASN A 133 14.57 -11.90 -15.74
CA ASN A 133 14.42 -10.46 -15.67
C ASN A 133 13.20 -9.99 -16.47
N LYS A 134 12.27 -9.30 -15.79
CA LYS A 134 11.12 -8.61 -16.37
C LYS A 134 11.26 -7.12 -16.11
N ARG A 135 10.78 -6.30 -17.05
CA ARG A 135 10.61 -4.86 -16.83
C ARG A 135 9.20 -4.62 -16.29
N LEU A 136 9.11 -4.01 -15.12
CA LEU A 136 7.86 -3.55 -14.53
C LEU A 136 7.69 -2.08 -14.91
N GLU A 137 6.64 -1.77 -15.68
CA GLU A 137 6.28 -0.41 -16.07
C GLU A 137 4.78 -0.24 -15.86
N ALA A 138 4.40 0.41 -14.75
CA ALA A 138 2.99 0.48 -14.35
C ALA A 138 2.69 1.73 -13.51
N LEU A 139 1.49 2.28 -13.68
CA LEU A 139 0.92 3.23 -12.72
C LEU A 139 0.16 2.43 -11.66
N VAL A 140 0.43 2.68 -10.39
CA VAL A 140 -0.25 2.02 -9.27
C VAL A 140 -0.91 3.07 -8.38
N VAL A 141 -2.22 2.90 -8.16
CA VAL A 141 -3.01 3.75 -7.27
C VAL A 141 -3.43 2.92 -6.06
N VAL A 142 -2.93 3.31 -4.89
CA VAL A 142 -3.18 2.65 -3.60
C VAL A 142 -4.17 3.46 -2.79
N ARG A 143 -5.22 2.83 -2.28
CA ARG A 143 -6.28 3.46 -1.48
C ARG A 143 -6.60 2.67 -0.22
N PRO A 144 -6.37 3.20 0.98
CA PRO A 144 -6.81 2.57 2.22
C PRO A 144 -8.33 2.70 2.36
N LEU A 145 -9.01 1.59 2.61
CA LEU A 145 -10.44 1.57 2.91
C LEU A 145 -10.64 1.78 4.41
N LEU A 146 -10.62 3.03 4.89
CA LEU A 146 -10.53 3.41 6.31
C LEU A 146 -11.51 2.73 7.30
N LEU A 147 -12.64 2.20 6.82
CA LEU A 147 -13.64 1.49 7.64
C LEU A 147 -13.45 -0.03 7.67
N LEU A 148 -12.49 -0.55 6.90
CA LEU A 148 -12.17 -1.96 6.75
C LEU A 148 -10.65 -2.13 6.86
N PRO A 149 -10.13 -3.26 7.39
CA PRO A 149 -8.69 -3.49 7.44
C PRO A 149 -8.16 -3.97 6.08
N VAL A 150 -8.41 -3.16 5.04
CA VAL A 150 -8.17 -3.47 3.63
C VAL A 150 -7.54 -2.26 2.95
N VAL A 151 -6.61 -2.54 2.03
CA VAL A 151 -6.07 -1.57 1.08
C VAL A 151 -6.40 -2.02 -0.33
N GLU A 152 -7.03 -1.15 -1.11
CA GLU A 152 -7.29 -1.37 -2.52
C GLU A 152 -6.07 -0.93 -3.34
N VAL A 153 -5.66 -1.76 -4.30
CA VAL A 153 -4.58 -1.46 -5.23
C VAL A 153 -5.14 -1.58 -6.65
N ASN A 154 -5.05 -0.49 -7.42
CA ASN A 154 -5.36 -0.48 -8.84
C ASN A 154 -4.04 -0.34 -9.59
N SER A 155 -3.69 -1.30 -10.45
CA SER A 155 -2.52 -1.22 -11.31
C SER A 155 -2.93 -1.07 -12.77
N TYR A 156 -2.17 -0.24 -13.49
CA TYR A 156 -2.34 0.03 -14.90
C TYR A 156 -0.99 -0.23 -15.57
N GLU A 157 -0.91 -1.31 -16.34
CA GLU A 157 0.32 -1.70 -17.04
C GLU A 157 0.53 -0.79 -18.25
N ILE A 158 1.72 -0.22 -18.38
CA ILE A 158 2.06 0.77 -19.40
C ILE A 158 2.99 0.12 -20.43
N SER A 159 2.61 0.21 -21.70
CA SER A 159 3.46 -0.20 -22.80
C SER A 159 4.60 0.78 -23.04
N ARG A 160 5.63 0.35 -23.79
CA ARG A 160 6.77 1.21 -24.18
C ARG A 160 6.37 2.49 -24.96
N GLY A 161 5.16 2.55 -25.49
CA GLY A 161 4.62 3.74 -26.18
C GLY A 161 3.74 4.63 -25.30
N GLY A 162 3.71 4.42 -23.97
CA GLY A 162 2.91 5.21 -23.03
C GLY A 162 1.44 4.82 -22.95
N LYS A 163 0.97 3.91 -23.82
CA LYS A 163 -0.41 3.41 -23.79
C LYS A 163 -0.60 2.38 -22.67
N ILE A 164 -1.71 2.46 -21.95
CA ILE A 164 -2.08 1.45 -20.95
C ILE A 164 -2.63 0.21 -21.67
N ILE A 165 -2.05 -0.94 -21.34
CA ILE A 165 -2.35 -2.22 -22.00
C ILE A 165 -3.09 -3.21 -21.11
N GLY A 166 -3.12 -2.95 -19.81
CA GLY A 166 -3.75 -3.81 -18.84
C GLY A 166 -4.17 -3.05 -17.60
N ARG A 167 -5.20 -3.57 -16.93
CA ARG A 167 -5.67 -3.10 -15.63
C ARG A 167 -5.85 -4.31 -14.73
N ASP A 168 -5.27 -4.25 -13.54
CA ASP A 168 -5.65 -5.16 -12.45
C ASP A 168 -6.15 -4.35 -11.25
N ARG A 169 -7.10 -4.92 -10.53
CA ARG A 169 -7.61 -4.40 -9.27
C ARG A 169 -7.62 -5.52 -8.26
N PHE A 170 -6.92 -5.33 -7.16
CA PHE A 170 -6.85 -6.30 -6.09
C PHE A 170 -6.83 -5.61 -4.72
N TYR A 171 -6.94 -6.43 -3.68
CA TYR A 171 -7.05 -5.96 -2.31
C TYR A 171 -5.99 -6.64 -1.45
N VAL A 172 -5.30 -5.86 -0.63
CA VAL A 172 -4.47 -6.34 0.47
C VAL A 172 -5.33 -6.36 1.72
N VAL A 173 -5.78 -7.56 2.09
CA VAL A 173 -6.70 -7.78 3.22
C VAL A 173 -5.90 -8.29 4.40
N TRP A 174 -6.04 -7.64 5.56
CA TRP A 174 -5.46 -8.17 6.80
C TRP A 174 -5.96 -9.59 7.10
N PRO A 175 -5.10 -10.52 7.56
CA PRO A 175 -3.69 -10.36 7.97
C PRO A 175 -2.69 -10.80 6.89
N ILE A 176 -2.99 -10.64 5.60
CA ILE A 176 -2.08 -11.11 4.54
C ILE A 176 -0.91 -10.13 4.40
N SER A 177 0.32 -10.65 4.25
CA SER A 177 1.52 -9.83 4.02
C SER A 177 1.38 -8.97 2.76
N PRO A 178 1.47 -7.62 2.86
CA PRO A 178 1.36 -6.75 1.69
C PRO A 178 2.41 -7.04 0.61
N GLY A 179 3.66 -7.31 1.01
CA GLY A 179 4.73 -7.64 0.07
C GLY A 179 4.49 -8.92 -0.71
N ASN A 180 3.89 -9.94 -0.07
CA ASN A 180 3.57 -11.20 -0.74
C ASN A 180 2.46 -10.99 -1.78
N VAL A 181 1.41 -10.24 -1.44
CA VAL A 181 0.33 -9.93 -2.38
C VAL A 181 0.86 -9.18 -3.61
N LEU A 182 1.71 -8.17 -3.39
CA LEU A 182 2.34 -7.43 -4.49
C LEU A 182 3.21 -8.36 -5.36
N THR A 183 4.04 -9.18 -4.72
CA THR A 183 4.94 -10.12 -5.42
C THR A 183 4.17 -11.12 -6.28
N GLU A 184 3.10 -11.71 -5.75
CA GLU A 184 2.24 -12.64 -6.47
C GLU A 184 1.49 -11.96 -7.62
N ARG A 185 0.99 -10.73 -7.42
CA ARG A 185 0.15 -10.04 -8.39
C ARG A 185 0.93 -9.46 -9.58
N PHE A 186 2.12 -8.93 -9.33
CA PHE A 186 2.96 -8.36 -10.39
C PHE A 186 3.94 -9.37 -11.01
N ASP A 187 4.07 -10.55 -10.39
CA ASP A 187 5.12 -11.54 -10.67
C ASP A 187 6.51 -10.89 -10.69
N PHE A 188 6.79 -10.09 -9.66
CA PHE A 188 7.99 -9.27 -9.53
C PHE A 188 8.42 -9.25 -8.05
N GLU A 189 9.69 -9.46 -7.75
CA GLU A 189 10.14 -9.54 -6.35
C GLU A 189 10.09 -8.18 -5.66
N PHE A 190 9.16 -7.99 -4.72
CA PHE A 190 9.09 -6.79 -3.88
C PHE A 190 9.84 -7.00 -2.58
N THR A 191 10.90 -6.22 -2.37
CA THR A 191 11.67 -6.23 -1.13
C THR A 191 11.68 -4.85 -0.49
N VAL A 192 11.95 -4.79 0.82
CA VAL A 192 12.12 -3.54 1.56
C VAL A 192 13.58 -3.40 1.93
N ILE A 193 14.18 -2.27 1.57
CA ILE A 193 15.54 -1.93 1.98
C ILE A 193 15.47 -1.30 3.38
N ILE A 194 16.01 -2.01 4.37
CA ILE A 194 16.11 -1.54 5.75
C ILE A 194 17.53 -1.00 5.98
N VAL A 195 17.64 0.27 6.35
CA VAL A 195 18.93 0.92 6.62
C VAL A 195 19.06 1.16 8.13
N THR A 196 20.02 0.48 8.76
CA THR A 196 20.47 0.78 10.12
C THR A 196 21.50 1.92 10.03
N GLY A 197 21.14 3.13 10.45
CA GLY A 197 21.79 4.38 10.01
C GLY A 197 23.33 4.48 10.13
N GLY A 198 23.90 5.33 9.25
CA GLY A 198 25.27 5.86 9.36
C GLY A 198 25.96 6.06 8.00
N GLY A 199 25.90 7.28 7.46
CA GLY A 199 26.61 7.68 6.24
C GLY A 199 26.77 9.20 6.13
N VAL A 200 27.44 9.80 7.12
CA VAL A 200 28.19 11.04 6.89
C VAL A 200 29.35 10.67 5.96
N GLY A 201 29.33 11.14 4.71
CA GLY A 201 30.46 11.10 3.78
C GLY A 201 30.29 10.21 2.55
N ALA A 202 29.82 10.82 1.46
CA ALA A 202 30.32 10.62 0.10
C ALA A 202 30.15 11.94 -0.67
#